data_AF-A0A7S3ZET6-F1
#
_entry.id   AF-A0A7S3ZET6-F1
#
_cell.length_a   1.000
_cell.length_b   1.000
_cell.length_c   1.000
_cell.angle_alpha   90.00
_cell.angle_beta   90.00
_cell.angle_gamma   90.00
#
_symmetry.space_group_name_H-M   'P 1'
#
loop_
_entity.id
_entity.type
_entity.pdbx_description
1 polymer ?
#
loop_
_entity_poly.entity_id
_entity_poly.type
_entity_poly.pdbx_seq_one_letter_code
_entity_poly.pdbx_strand_id
1 'polypeptide(L)'
;KDRKLTPDNNGKKQVFAPNVSIVEGNLLAARPGKSDGTEVIVHQTNCITMGCKGLAKAIFSMYPSANCYKKRRKRGSSSDTPGTIQRVRFTPVVNLFGQINPGKPQKPHKPDSKLNRWDGW
;
A
#
# COMPACT_ATOMS: atom_id res chain seq x y z
N LYS A 1 20.11 -18.03 -12.25
CA LYS A 1 20.68 -17.19 -13.35
C LYS A 1 20.66 -15.74 -12.87
N ASP A 2 21.67 -15.36 -12.11
CA ASP A 2 21.78 -14.04 -11.50
C ASP A 2 22.10 -13.01 -12.59
N ARG A 3 21.17 -12.06 -12.81
CA ARG A 3 21.44 -10.93 -13.68
C ARG A 3 22.29 -9.93 -12.90
N LYS A 4 23.54 -9.77 -13.32
CA LYS A 4 24.41 -8.70 -12.84
C LYS A 4 23.82 -7.35 -13.24
N LEU A 5 23.64 -6.48 -12.24
CA LEU A 5 23.23 -5.09 -12.39
C LEU A 5 24.42 -4.28 -12.93
N THR A 6 24.24 -3.56 -14.04
CA THR A 6 25.17 -2.50 -14.45
C THR A 6 24.52 -1.14 -14.15
N PRO A 7 25.23 -0.20 -13.52
CA PRO A 7 24.69 1.15 -13.29
C PRO A 7 24.76 1.99 -14.57
N ASP A 8 23.69 2.72 -14.89
CA ASP A 8 23.66 3.74 -15.92
C ASP A 8 23.96 5.13 -15.33
N ASN A 9 24.96 5.81 -15.88
CA ASN A 9 25.51 7.09 -15.40
C ASN A 9 24.70 8.31 -15.88
N ASN A 10 23.38 8.28 -15.79
CA ASN A 10 22.52 9.45 -16.03
C ASN A 10 21.17 9.27 -15.33
N GLY A 11 21.03 9.74 -14.08
CA GLY A 11 19.73 9.72 -13.38
C GLY A 11 19.12 8.33 -13.18
N LYS A 12 19.97 7.35 -12.87
CA LYS A 12 19.74 5.97 -12.37
C LYS A 12 18.31 5.43 -12.50
N LYS A 13 17.94 4.95 -13.69
CA LYS A 13 16.75 4.11 -13.87
C LYS A 13 17.18 2.64 -13.81
N GLN A 14 17.14 2.04 -12.63
CA GLN A 14 17.46 0.61 -12.50
C GLN A 14 16.27 -0.24 -12.97
N VAL A 15 16.49 -1.08 -13.98
CA VAL A 15 15.50 -2.02 -14.52
C VAL A 15 15.62 -3.36 -13.78
N PHE A 16 14.57 -3.76 -13.07
CA PHE A 16 14.54 -5.02 -12.29
C PHE A 16 13.84 -6.16 -13.02
N ALA A 17 12.84 -5.82 -13.83
CA ALA A 17 12.06 -6.71 -14.67
C ALA A 17 11.67 -5.89 -15.93
N PRO A 18 11.26 -6.52 -17.05
CA PRO A 18 10.93 -5.78 -18.27
C PRO A 18 9.87 -4.67 -18.06
N ASN A 19 9.02 -4.84 -17.04
CA ASN A 19 7.95 -3.90 -16.70
C ASN A 19 8.15 -3.22 -15.34
N VAL A 20 9.37 -3.22 -14.78
CA VAL A 20 9.68 -2.63 -13.48
C VAL A 20 10.95 -1.80 -13.56
N SER A 21 10.80 -0.51 -13.30
CA SER A 21 11.92 0.41 -13.12
C SER A 21 11.83 1.10 -11.77
N ILE A 22 12.96 1.23 -11.09
CA ILE A 22 13.08 2.13 -9.94
C ILE A 22 13.49 3.51 -10.46
N VAL A 23 12.78 4.53 -9.98
CA VAL A 23 13.02 5.93 -10.30
C VAL A 23 13.30 6.67 -9.00
N GLU A 24 14.42 7.38 -8.94
CA GLU A 24 14.75 8.24 -7.81
C GLU A 24 14.00 9.57 -7.93
N GLY A 25 13.22 9.94 -6.91
CA GLY A 25 12.48 11.20 -6.90
C GLY A 25 11.31 11.24 -5.93
N ASN A 26 10.58 12.35 -5.96
CA ASN A 26 9.36 12.52 -5.18
C ASN A 26 8.17 11.90 -5.92
N LEU A 27 7.57 10.85 -5.34
CA LEU A 27 6.39 10.18 -5.89
C LEU A 27 5.25 11.15 -6.23
N LEU A 28 5.06 12.20 -5.44
CA LEU A 28 3.99 13.18 -5.64
C LEU A 28 4.26 14.15 -6.81
N ALA A 29 5.50 14.22 -7.31
CA ALA A 29 5.84 15.00 -8.50
C ALA A 29 5.38 14.32 -9.79
N ALA A 30 5.15 13.00 -9.79
CA ALA A 30 4.73 12.24 -10.96
C ALA A 30 3.34 12.65 -11.50
N ARG A 31 2.49 13.30 -10.69
CA ARG A 31 1.16 13.84 -11.06
C ARG A 31 0.35 12.93 -12.01
N PRO A 32 0.14 11.66 -11.63
CA PRO A 32 -0.61 10.70 -12.45
C PRO A 32 -2.03 11.21 -12.79
N GLY A 33 -2.52 10.85 -13.97
CA GLY A 33 -3.89 11.15 -14.41
C GLY A 33 -4.08 12.50 -15.12
N LYS A 34 -3.01 13.17 -15.55
CA LYS A 34 -3.09 14.39 -16.38
C LYS A 34 -3.13 14.14 -17.89
N SER A 35 -2.67 12.99 -18.37
CA SER A 35 -2.53 12.68 -19.80
C SER A 35 -3.68 11.81 -20.35
N ASP A 36 -4.09 10.76 -19.64
CA ASP A 36 -5.10 9.79 -20.14
C ASP A 36 -5.81 8.98 -19.03
N GLY A 37 -5.47 9.21 -17.75
CA GLY A 37 -6.03 8.47 -16.61
C GLY A 37 -5.50 7.04 -16.43
N THR A 38 -4.49 6.62 -17.18
CA THR A 38 -3.92 5.26 -17.09
C THR A 38 -2.92 5.11 -15.95
N GLU A 39 -2.27 6.22 -15.56
CA GLU A 39 -1.30 6.24 -14.47
C GLU A 39 -1.97 6.37 -13.11
N VAL A 40 -1.46 5.61 -12.14
CA VAL A 40 -1.98 5.60 -10.77
C VAL A 40 -0.86 5.55 -9.73
N ILE A 41 -1.08 6.19 -8.59
CA ILE A 41 -0.30 5.97 -7.38
C ILE A 41 -0.93 4.81 -6.62
N VAL A 42 -0.20 3.72 -6.48
CA VAL A 42 -0.55 2.64 -5.55
C VAL A 42 0.24 2.85 -4.26
N HIS A 43 -0.43 2.76 -3.11
CA HIS A 43 0.26 2.76 -1.83
C HIS A 43 -0.35 1.74 -0.86
N GLN A 44 0.49 1.18 0.00
CA GLN A 44 0.08 0.21 0.99
C GLN A 44 -0.65 0.91 2.14
N THR A 45 -1.81 0.38 2.51
CA THR A 45 -2.69 0.87 3.57
C THR A 45 -3.00 -0.24 4.56
N ASN A 46 -3.21 0.13 5.83
CA ASN A 46 -3.63 -0.81 6.86
C ASN A 46 -5.17 -0.97 6.92
N CYS A 47 -5.66 -2.11 7.40
CA CYS A 47 -7.08 -2.46 7.40
C CYS A 47 -7.86 -1.95 8.62
N ILE A 48 -7.19 -1.56 9.72
CA ILE A 48 -7.85 -1.41 11.03
C ILE A 48 -7.95 0.05 11.52
N THR A 49 -6.93 0.89 11.30
CA THR A 49 -6.85 2.20 11.97
C THR A 49 -7.57 3.31 11.21
N MET A 50 -7.87 4.42 11.87
CA MET A 50 -8.56 5.56 11.25
C MET A 50 -7.60 6.68 10.82
N GLY A 51 -6.29 6.46 10.97
CA GLY A 51 -5.28 7.50 10.79
C GLY A 51 -4.23 7.13 9.75
N CYS A 52 -3.75 8.15 9.04
CA CYS A 52 -2.60 8.06 8.14
C CYS A 52 -1.38 8.78 8.73
N LYS A 53 -0.18 8.32 8.36
CA LYS A 53 1.11 8.93 8.69
C LYS A 53 2.04 8.83 7.47
N GLY A 54 3.15 9.58 7.48
CA GLY A 54 4.18 9.52 6.45
C GLY A 54 3.64 9.73 5.04
N LEU A 55 4.03 8.87 4.11
CA LEU A 55 3.66 8.95 2.69
C LEU A 55 2.14 8.96 2.47
N ALA A 56 1.39 8.11 3.19
CA ALA A 56 -0.07 8.07 3.08
C ALA A 56 -0.72 9.41 3.45
N LYS A 57 -0.20 10.11 4.46
CA LYS A 57 -0.68 11.45 4.83
C LYS A 57 -0.42 12.45 3.70
N ALA A 58 0.77 12.43 3.10
CA ALA A 58 1.12 13.32 2.00
C ALA A 58 0.25 13.06 0.75
N ILE A 59 0.01 11.79 0.40
CA ILE A 59 -0.89 11.38 -0.68
C ILE A 59 -2.31 11.90 -0.41
N PHE A 60 -2.86 11.68 0.79
CA PHE A 60 -4.23 12.10 1.11
C PHE A 60 -4.40 13.61 1.32
N SER A 61 -3.34 14.34 1.63
CA SER A 61 -3.38 15.81 1.59
C SER A 61 -3.55 16.31 0.16
N MET A 62 -2.88 15.68 -0.82
CA MET A 62 -3.00 16.03 -2.24
C MET A 62 -4.28 15.49 -2.88
N TYR A 63 -4.75 14.31 -2.46
CA TYR A 63 -5.95 13.64 -2.97
C TYR A 63 -6.93 13.27 -1.84
N PRO A 64 -7.64 14.25 -1.24
CA PRO A 64 -8.47 13.99 -0.05
C PRO A 64 -9.61 12.99 -0.27
N SER A 65 -10.13 12.90 -1.49
CA SER A 65 -11.20 11.96 -1.87
C SER A 65 -10.77 10.48 -1.83
N ALA A 66 -9.46 10.21 -1.94
CA ALA A 66 -8.90 8.86 -1.89
C ALA A 66 -8.70 8.33 -0.46
N ASN A 67 -8.91 9.15 0.57
CA ASN A 67 -8.62 8.79 1.95
C ASN A 67 -9.63 7.74 2.47
N CYS A 68 -9.23 6.47 2.44
CA CYS A 68 -10.03 5.33 2.90
C CYS A 68 -10.34 5.39 4.42
N TYR A 69 -9.48 6.04 5.20
CA TYR A 69 -9.60 6.07 6.66
C TYR A 69 -10.75 6.96 7.15
N LYS A 70 -11.11 8.01 6.40
CA LYS A 70 -12.20 8.94 6.78
C LYS A 70 -13.58 8.28 6.87
N LYS A 71 -13.78 7.17 6.17
CA LYS A 71 -15.05 6.43 6.16
C LYS A 71 -15.20 5.48 7.35
N ARG A 72 -14.13 5.20 8.09
CA ARG A 72 -14.15 4.31 9.25
C ARG A 72 -14.75 5.08 10.44
N ARG A 73 -15.99 4.74 10.82
CA ARG A 73 -16.78 5.49 11.83
C ARG A 73 -16.40 5.14 13.28
N LYS A 74 -15.87 3.94 13.53
CA LYS A 74 -15.36 3.51 14.84
C LYS A 74 -14.15 2.58 14.66
N ARG A 75 -13.25 2.57 15.64
CA ARG A 75 -12.21 1.53 15.75
C ARG A 75 -12.91 0.17 15.88
N GLY A 76 -12.76 -0.70 14.87
CA GLY A 76 -13.44 -2.01 14.82
C GLY A 76 -14.74 -2.06 14.01
N SER A 77 -15.24 -0.93 13.46
CA SER A 77 -16.32 -0.98 12.47
C SER A 77 -15.73 -1.20 11.09
N SER A 78 -16.03 -2.33 10.46
CA SER A 78 -15.60 -2.77 9.12
C SER A 78 -14.09 -2.62 8.88
N SER A 79 -13.31 -3.64 9.22
CA SER A 79 -11.95 -3.77 8.70
C SER A 79 -12.00 -4.00 7.20
N ASP A 80 -11.17 -3.29 6.44
CA ASP A 80 -10.97 -3.65 5.04
C ASP A 80 -10.37 -5.06 4.95
N THR A 81 -10.68 -5.79 3.88
CA THR A 81 -10.20 -7.17 3.70
C THR A 81 -8.74 -7.15 3.25
N PRO A 82 -7.80 -7.79 3.97
CA PRO A 82 -6.41 -7.87 3.54
C PRO A 82 -6.27 -8.45 2.14
N GLY A 83 -5.37 -7.90 1.34
CA GLY A 83 -5.14 -8.32 -0.05
C GLY A 83 -6.09 -7.70 -1.08
N THR A 84 -7.08 -6.92 -0.65
CA THR A 84 -7.98 -6.20 -1.56
C THR A 84 -7.45 -4.80 -1.91
N ILE A 85 -8.07 -4.18 -2.92
CA ILE A 85 -7.79 -2.80 -3.32
C ILE A 85 -9.06 -1.96 -3.26
N GLN A 86 -8.91 -0.66 -3.03
CA GLN A 86 -9.95 0.32 -3.25
C GLN A 86 -9.50 1.35 -4.28
N ARG A 87 -10.27 1.46 -5.38
CA ARG A 87 -10.16 2.52 -6.37
C ARG A 87 -11.32 3.49 -6.19
N VAL A 88 -11.00 4.76 -5.96
CA VAL A 88 -12.01 5.83 -5.98
C VAL A 88 -12.06 6.43 -7.39
N ARG A 89 -13.27 6.68 -7.88
CA ARG A 89 -13.48 7.24 -9.22
C ARG A 89 -12.84 8.64 -9.32
N PHE A 90 -12.25 8.95 -10.48
CA PHE A 90 -11.65 10.26 -10.79
C PHE A 90 -10.49 10.71 -9.87
N THR A 91 -9.90 9.81 -9.08
CA THR A 91 -8.63 10.08 -8.39
C THR A 91 -7.57 9.12 -8.92
N PRO A 92 -6.31 9.55 -9.06
CA PRO A 92 -5.25 8.67 -9.49
C PRO A 92 -4.72 7.76 -8.39
N VAL A 93 -5.30 7.74 -7.18
CA VAL A 93 -4.82 6.90 -6.07
C VAL A 93 -5.54 5.55 -6.01
N VAL A 94 -4.79 4.48 -5.73
CA VAL A 94 -5.26 3.13 -5.39
C VAL A 94 -4.77 2.78 -4.00
N ASN A 95 -5.70 2.48 -3.09
CA ASN A 95 -5.38 1.98 -1.76
C ASN A 95 -5.23 0.47 -1.83
N LEU A 96 -4.02 -0.05 -1.57
CA LEU A 96 -3.76 -1.49 -1.47
C LEU A 96 -3.82 -1.89 0.02
N PHE A 97 -4.77 -2.73 0.41
CA PHE A 97 -4.93 -3.17 1.81
C PHE A 97 -3.96 -4.30 2.16
N GLY A 98 -2.66 -3.98 2.14
CA GLY A 98 -1.58 -4.94 2.33
C GLY A 98 -1.09 -5.09 3.77
N GLN A 99 -1.74 -4.47 4.77
CA GLN A 99 -1.37 -4.59 6.18
C GLN A 99 -2.62 -4.71 7.05
N ILE A 100 -2.62 -5.60 8.04
CA ILE A 100 -3.70 -5.65 9.04
C ILE A 100 -3.57 -4.44 9.99
N ASN A 101 -2.44 -4.35 10.68
CA ASN A 101 -2.10 -3.26 11.60
C ASN A 101 -0.98 -2.40 11.01
N PRO A 102 -0.96 -1.07 11.28
CA PRO A 102 0.17 -0.23 10.92
C PRO A 102 1.35 -0.43 11.88
N GLY A 103 2.55 -0.12 11.41
CA GLY A 103 3.76 -0.11 12.23
C GLY A 103 4.51 -1.45 12.23
N LYS A 104 5.29 -1.69 13.29
CA LYS A 104 6.08 -2.91 13.42
C LYS A 104 5.17 -4.13 13.52
N PRO A 105 5.60 -5.32 13.03
CA PRO A 105 4.92 -6.57 13.29
C PRO A 105 4.62 -6.69 14.78
N GLN A 106 3.35 -6.96 15.11
CA GLN A 106 3.01 -7.31 16.48
C GLN A 106 3.62 -8.68 16.79
N LYS A 107 3.97 -8.91 18.06
CA LYS A 107 4.52 -10.20 18.50
C LYS A 107 3.63 -11.31 17.95
N PRO A 108 4.21 -12.45 17.51
CA PRO A 108 3.42 -13.58 17.09
C PRO A 108 2.37 -13.85 18.16
N HIS A 109 1.12 -13.98 17.75
CA HIS A 109 0.06 -14.42 18.63
C HIS A 109 0.56 -15.73 19.24
N LYS A 110 0.80 -15.76 20.56
CA LYS A 110 1.05 -17.04 21.22
C LYS A 110 -0.19 -17.87 20.91
N PRO A 111 -0.08 -19.04 20.26
CA PRO A 111 -1.26 -19.89 20.10
C PRO A 111 -1.88 -20.01 21.48
N ASP A 112 -3.17 -19.71 21.57
CA ASP A 112 -3.88 -19.83 22.83
C ASP A 112 -3.65 -21.27 23.29
N SER A 113 -3.02 -21.48 24.44
CA SER A 113 -2.62 -22.81 24.93
C SER A 113 -3.83 -23.69 25.31
N LYS A 114 -5.02 -23.32 24.82
CA LYS A 114 -6.32 -23.96 25.02
C LYS A 114 -6.98 -24.45 23.72
N LEU A 115 -6.40 -24.19 22.53
CA LEU A 115 -6.79 -24.92 21.31
C LEU A 115 -6.06 -26.27 21.26
N ASN A 116 -6.45 -27.14 22.19
CA ASN A 116 -6.16 -28.56 22.12
C ASN A 116 -6.98 -29.21 21.00
N ARG A 117 -6.30 -30.06 20.22
CA ARG A 117 -6.81 -31.06 19.26
C ARG A 117 -7.50 -30.55 18.00
N TRP A 118 -6.69 -30.47 16.94
CA TRP A 118 -7.15 -30.87 15.61
C TRP A 118 -7.00 -32.39 15.51
N ASP A 119 -8.08 -33.13 15.73
CA ASP A 119 -8.15 -34.55 15.39
C ASP A 119 -8.54 -34.63 13.91
N GLY A 120 -7.62 -35.13 13.08
CA GLY A 120 -7.72 -35.16 11.62
C GLY A 120 -8.94 -35.92 11.10
N TRP A 121 -9.39 -35.53 9.91
CA TRP A 121 -10.25 -36.31 9.03
C TRP A 121 -9.39 -37.04 8.01
#